data_AF-A0A0D9Z1D5-F1
#
_entry.id   AF-A0A0D9Z1D5-F1
#
_cell.length_a   1.000
_cell.length_b   1.000
_cell.length_c   1.000
_cell.angle_alpha   90.00
_cell.angle_beta   90.00
_cell.angle_gamma   90.00
#
_symmetry.space_group_name_H-M   'P 1'
#
loop_
_entity.id
_entity.type
_entity.pdbx_description
1 polymer ?
#
loop_
_entity_poly.entity_id
_entity_poly.type
_entity_poly.pdbx_seq_one_letter_code
_entity_poly.pdbx_strand_id
1 'polypeptide(L)'
;MVWDSSDSGGRDKVDAWATTQKTIERYRTYTKENIGNKTVQQDIEQVKADADGLAKKLEALETYKRKLLGEKLDECSIEELHSLEAKLERSLISIRGRKTKLLEEQVAKLREKEMKLRKENEELREKCKNQPPLSAPLTVRAEDENPDRNINTTNDNMDVETELFIGLPGRSRSSGGAAEDSQAMPHS
;
A
#
# COMPACT_ATOMS: atom_id res chain seq x y z
N MET A 1 18.17 44.23 84.08
CA MET A 1 17.38 44.37 82.83
C MET A 1 17.41 43.03 82.14
N VAL A 2 16.30 42.29 82.16
CA VAL A 2 16.13 41.01 81.47
C VAL A 2 15.68 41.34 80.05
N TRP A 3 16.45 40.90 79.06
CA TRP A 3 16.01 40.91 77.66
C TRP A 3 15.21 39.63 77.43
N ASP A 4 13.89 39.76 77.37
CA ASP A 4 12.99 38.70 76.92
C ASP A 4 13.08 38.64 75.39
N SER A 5 14.05 37.89 74.85
CA SER A 5 14.04 37.53 73.42
C SER A 5 13.05 36.39 73.23
N SER A 6 11.85 36.78 72.80
CA SER A 6 10.79 35.88 72.36
C SER A 6 11.27 35.02 71.20
N ASP A 7 11.59 33.76 71.50
CA ASP A 7 11.68 32.67 70.54
C ASP A 7 10.26 32.24 70.13
N SER A 8 9.61 33.08 69.30
CA SER A 8 8.29 32.80 68.72
C SER A 8 8.37 31.97 67.43
N GLY A 9 9.56 31.82 66.83
CA GLY A 9 9.74 31.17 65.54
C GLY A 9 9.70 29.64 65.55
N GLY A 10 9.81 29.02 66.73
CA GLY A 10 9.78 27.56 66.89
C GLY A 10 8.36 26.97 66.91
N ARG A 11 7.38 27.67 67.49
CA ARG A 11 6.00 27.15 67.66
C ARG A 11 5.22 27.14 66.34
N ASP A 12 5.28 28.22 65.56
CA ASP A 12 4.54 28.33 64.30
C ASP A 12 4.96 27.28 63.25
N LYS A 13 6.24 26.88 63.24
CA LYS A 13 6.75 25.83 62.35
C LYS A 13 6.30 24.43 62.77
N VAL A 14 6.20 24.19 64.08
CA VAL A 14 5.72 22.92 64.63
C VAL A 14 4.22 22.77 64.37
N ASP A 15 3.45 23.86 64.46
CA ASP A 15 2.02 23.88 64.15
C ASP A 15 1.76 23.71 62.64
N ALA A 16 2.59 24.32 61.78
CA ALA A 16 2.52 24.12 60.34
C ALA A 16 2.85 22.66 59.96
N TRP A 17 3.90 22.08 60.52
CA TRP A 17 4.25 20.66 60.31
C TRP A 17 3.13 19.73 60.77
N ALA A 18 2.55 19.96 61.95
CA ALA A 18 1.44 19.17 62.46
C ALA A 18 0.20 19.27 61.55
N THR A 19 -0.06 20.44 60.96
CA THR A 19 -1.18 20.66 60.03
C THR A 19 -0.95 19.99 58.68
N THR A 20 0.29 20.02 58.16
CA THR A 20 0.70 19.30 56.95
C THR A 20 0.60 17.80 57.17
N GLN A 21 1.08 17.27 58.31
CA GLN A 21 0.97 15.86 58.66
C GLN A 21 -0.49 15.41 58.77
N LYS A 22 -1.36 16.17 59.46
CA LYS A 22 -2.80 15.90 59.52
C LYS A 22 -3.47 15.91 58.15
N THR A 23 -3.03 16.79 57.25
CA THR A 23 -3.58 16.86 55.90
C THR A 23 -3.13 15.66 55.08
N ILE A 24 -1.84 15.29 55.15
CA ILE A 24 -1.31 14.06 54.54
C ILE A 24 -2.03 12.83 55.07
N GLU A 25 -2.24 12.72 56.39
CA GLU A 25 -2.97 11.61 57.00
C GLU A 25 -4.41 11.55 56.54
N ARG A 26 -5.14 12.67 56.47
CA ARG A 26 -6.50 12.71 55.90
C ARG A 26 -6.53 12.22 54.46
N TYR A 27 -5.56 12.61 53.63
CA TYR A 27 -5.50 12.11 52.25
C TYR A 27 -5.15 10.63 52.21
N ARG A 28 -4.27 10.14 53.09
CA ARG A 28 -3.94 8.71 53.21
C ARG A 28 -5.12 7.88 53.71
N THR A 29 -5.89 8.36 54.67
CA THR A 29 -7.09 7.65 55.15
C THR A 29 -8.21 7.72 54.13
N TYR A 30 -8.46 8.87 53.49
CA TYR A 30 -9.44 8.99 52.42
C TYR A 30 -9.10 8.09 51.23
N THR A 31 -7.83 8.05 50.82
CA THR A 31 -7.40 7.12 49.76
C THR A 31 -7.49 5.67 50.21
N LYS A 32 -7.15 5.32 51.45
CA LYS A 32 -7.26 3.95 51.97
C LYS A 32 -8.72 3.49 52.14
N GLU A 33 -9.64 4.38 52.55
CA GLU A 33 -11.09 4.15 52.54
C GLU A 33 -11.63 4.05 51.11
N ASN A 34 -11.14 4.88 50.18
CA ASN A 34 -11.54 4.87 48.77
C ASN A 34 -10.94 3.66 47.99
N ILE A 35 -9.78 3.15 48.39
CA ILE A 35 -9.18 1.88 47.92
C ILE A 35 -9.96 0.69 48.49
N GLY A 36 -10.73 0.89 49.57
CA GLY A 36 -11.73 -0.06 50.06
C GLY A 36 -12.96 -0.19 49.15
N ASN A 37 -13.06 0.58 48.06
CA ASN A 37 -14.10 0.39 47.05
C ASN A 37 -13.77 -0.86 46.22
N LYS A 38 -14.33 -2.00 46.63
CA LYS A 38 -14.37 -3.25 45.85
C LYS A 38 -14.67 -2.99 44.36
N THR A 39 -15.50 -1.99 44.06
CA THR A 39 -15.84 -1.54 42.71
C THR A 39 -14.62 -1.12 41.88
N VAL A 40 -13.71 -0.29 42.40
CA VAL A 40 -12.55 0.18 41.62
C VAL A 40 -11.56 -0.96 41.36
N GLN A 41 -11.34 -1.82 42.35
CA GLN A 41 -10.50 -3.00 42.19
C GLN A 41 -11.12 -3.99 41.19
N GLN A 42 -12.44 -4.21 41.27
CA GLN A 42 -13.20 -5.02 40.32
C GLN A 42 -13.17 -4.44 38.90
N ASP A 43 -13.26 -3.12 38.75
CA ASP A 43 -13.16 -2.44 37.45
C ASP A 43 -11.76 -2.60 36.84
N ILE A 44 -10.70 -2.47 37.65
CA ILE A 44 -9.33 -2.72 37.20
C ILE A 44 -9.13 -4.18 36.79
N GLU A 45 -9.66 -5.13 37.56
CA GLU A 45 -9.62 -6.56 37.23
C GLU A 45 -10.41 -6.88 35.96
N GLN A 46 -11.57 -6.25 35.77
CA GLN A 46 -12.38 -6.37 34.57
C GLN A 46 -11.64 -5.83 33.34
N VAL A 47 -11.06 -4.64 33.43
CA VAL A 47 -10.27 -4.05 32.33
C VAL A 47 -9.06 -4.93 31.98
N LYS A 48 -8.39 -5.52 32.97
CA LYS A 48 -7.30 -6.48 32.73
C LYS A 48 -7.81 -7.73 32.02
N ALA A 49 -8.91 -8.32 32.48
CA ALA A 49 -9.51 -9.48 31.84
C ALA A 49 -9.94 -9.18 30.39
N ASP A 50 -10.49 -8.00 30.15
CA ASP A 50 -10.87 -7.54 28.80
C ASP A 50 -9.63 -7.34 27.92
N ALA A 51 -8.55 -6.75 28.45
CA ALA A 51 -7.29 -6.60 27.74
C ALA A 51 -6.67 -7.95 27.38
N ASP A 52 -6.65 -8.91 28.32
CA ASP A 52 -6.20 -10.28 28.07
C ASP A 52 -7.06 -10.99 27.02
N GLY A 53 -8.38 -10.76 27.07
CA GLY A 53 -9.32 -11.28 26.08
C GLY A 53 -9.08 -10.72 24.68
N LEU A 54 -8.78 -9.43 24.57
CA LEU A 54 -8.41 -8.78 23.31
C LEU A 54 -7.07 -9.27 22.78
N ALA A 55 -6.07 -9.44 23.66
CA ALA A 55 -4.76 -9.98 23.29
C ALA A 55 -4.87 -11.38 22.68
N LYS A 56 -5.65 -12.28 23.30
CA LYS A 56 -5.91 -13.62 22.77
C LYS A 56 -6.61 -13.61 21.42
N LYS A 57 -7.58 -12.71 21.22
CA LYS A 57 -8.26 -12.55 19.92
C LYS A 57 -7.30 -12.06 18.85
N LEU A 58 -6.42 -11.13 19.19
CA LEU A 58 -5.40 -10.61 18.29
C LEU A 58 -4.43 -11.72 17.87
N GLU A 59 -3.92 -12.50 18.82
CA GLU A 59 -3.05 -13.65 18.54
C GLU A 59 -3.73 -14.69 17.64
N ALA A 60 -5.02 -15.00 17.89
CA ALA A 60 -5.80 -15.90 17.04
C ALA A 60 -5.97 -15.37 15.61
N LEU A 61 -6.13 -14.05 15.44
CA LEU A 61 -6.21 -13.44 14.10
C LEU A 61 -4.85 -13.46 13.39
N GLU A 62 -3.76 -13.20 14.11
CA GLU A 62 -2.41 -13.23 13.56
C GLU A 62 -1.98 -14.63 13.15
N THR A 63 -2.29 -15.65 13.96
CA THR A 63 -2.07 -17.05 13.60
C THR A 63 -2.86 -17.43 12.35
N TYR A 64 -4.15 -17.05 12.28
CA TYR A 64 -4.97 -17.30 11.10
C TYR A 64 -4.45 -16.58 9.85
N LYS A 65 -3.99 -15.33 9.98
CA LYS A 65 -3.32 -14.60 8.89
C LYS A 65 -2.07 -15.33 8.41
N ARG A 66 -1.21 -15.79 9.32
CA ARG A 66 0.00 -16.55 8.97
C ARG A 66 -0.35 -17.83 8.21
N LYS A 67 -1.36 -18.57 8.67
CA LYS A 67 -1.90 -19.74 7.94
C LYS A 67 -2.34 -19.36 6.52
N LEU A 68 -3.10 -18.28 6.34
CA LEU A 68 -3.51 -17.78 5.01
C LEU A 68 -2.33 -17.41 4.09
N LEU A 69 -1.19 -17.00 4.66
CA LEU A 69 0.05 -16.71 3.94
C LEU A 69 0.89 -17.96 3.65
N GLY A 70 0.44 -19.13 4.09
CA GLY A 70 1.15 -20.39 3.91
C GLY A 70 2.22 -20.65 4.97
N GLU A 71 2.22 -19.90 6.07
CA GLU A 71 3.18 -20.06 7.17
C GLU A 71 2.60 -20.95 8.29
N LYS A 72 3.48 -21.71 8.97
CA LYS A 72 3.15 -22.59 10.11
C LYS A 72 1.96 -23.54 9.84
N LEU A 73 1.99 -24.18 8.67
CA LEU A 73 0.95 -25.13 8.25
C LEU A 73 1.13 -26.53 8.85
N ASP A 74 2.29 -26.79 9.45
CA ASP A 74 2.63 -28.02 10.18
C ASP A 74 1.71 -28.27 11.38
N GLU A 75 1.13 -27.21 11.94
CA GLU A 75 0.15 -27.26 13.04
C GLU A 75 -1.30 -27.46 12.57
N CYS A 76 -1.56 -27.43 11.25
CA CYS A 76 -2.91 -27.53 10.69
C CYS A 76 -3.34 -28.99 10.48
N SER A 77 -4.62 -29.28 10.71
CA SER A 77 -5.22 -30.55 10.27
C SER A 77 -5.46 -30.56 8.75
N ILE A 78 -5.69 -31.75 8.19
CA ILE A 78 -6.00 -31.91 6.76
C ILE A 78 -7.30 -31.19 6.40
N GLU A 79 -8.31 -31.24 7.27
CA GLU A 79 -9.59 -30.54 7.08
C GLU A 79 -9.43 -29.02 7.12
N GLU A 80 -8.60 -28.51 8.05
CA GLU A 80 -8.28 -27.09 8.11
C GLU A 80 -7.58 -26.62 6.84
N LEU A 81 -6.64 -27.42 6.32
CA LEU A 81 -5.89 -27.10 5.11
C LEU A 81 -6.80 -27.05 3.89
N HIS A 82 -7.69 -28.03 3.71
CA HIS A 82 -8.69 -28.01 2.65
C HIS A 82 -9.66 -26.82 2.76
N SER A 83 -10.08 -26.46 3.97
CA SER A 83 -10.92 -25.28 4.20
C SER A 83 -10.21 -23.99 3.81
N LEU A 84 -8.93 -23.89 4.12
CA LEU A 84 -8.07 -22.76 3.78
C LEU A 84 -7.90 -22.63 2.26
N GLU A 85 -7.55 -23.74 1.59
CA GLU A 85 -7.42 -23.84 0.14
C GLU A 85 -8.71 -23.39 -0.56
N ALA A 86 -9.85 -23.96 -0.18
CA ALA A 86 -11.14 -23.62 -0.78
C ALA A 86 -11.51 -22.14 -0.57
N LYS A 87 -11.14 -21.54 0.57
CA LYS A 87 -11.35 -20.09 0.81
C LYS A 87 -10.44 -19.25 -0.09
N LEU A 88 -9.16 -19.60 -0.20
CA LEU A 88 -8.21 -18.90 -1.04
C LEU A 88 -8.60 -18.96 -2.52
N GLU A 89 -8.97 -20.14 -3.01
CA GLU A 89 -9.42 -20.34 -4.38
C GLU A 89 -10.64 -19.48 -4.72
N ARG A 90 -11.70 -19.53 -3.88
CA ARG A 90 -12.89 -18.69 -4.07
C ARG A 90 -12.55 -17.20 -4.07
N SER A 91 -11.68 -16.76 -3.15
CA SER A 91 -11.27 -15.36 -3.08
C SER A 91 -10.49 -14.92 -4.33
N LEU A 92 -9.62 -15.80 -4.84
CA LEU A 92 -8.80 -15.54 -6.02
C LEU A 92 -9.66 -15.42 -7.27
N ILE A 93 -10.64 -16.32 -7.44
CA ILE A 93 -11.64 -16.24 -8.52
C ILE A 93 -12.40 -14.91 -8.43
N SER A 94 -12.87 -14.53 -7.24
CA SER A 94 -13.58 -13.25 -7.04
C SER A 94 -12.71 -12.03 -7.39
N ILE A 95 -11.44 -12.01 -6.98
CA ILE A 95 -10.50 -10.92 -7.25
C ILE A 95 -10.21 -10.83 -8.75
N ARG A 96 -9.89 -11.96 -9.39
CA ARG A 96 -9.64 -12.01 -10.84
C ARG A 96 -10.87 -11.58 -11.64
N GLY A 97 -12.06 -12.03 -11.24
CA GLY A 97 -13.31 -11.63 -11.86
C GLY A 97 -13.55 -10.13 -11.77
N ARG A 98 -13.33 -9.52 -10.59
CA ARG A 98 -13.43 -8.07 -10.42
C ARG A 98 -12.40 -7.30 -11.24
N LYS A 99 -11.14 -7.75 -11.26
CA LYS A 99 -10.07 -7.13 -12.07
C LYS A 99 -10.40 -7.18 -13.56
N THR A 100 -10.90 -8.33 -14.03
CA THR A 100 -11.27 -8.52 -15.44
C THR A 100 -12.40 -7.58 -15.84
N LYS A 101 -13.49 -7.52 -15.06
CA LYS A 101 -14.59 -6.59 -15.30
C LYS A 101 -14.13 -5.13 -15.38
N LEU A 102 -13.28 -4.70 -14.45
CA LEU A 102 -12.75 -3.33 -14.46
C LEU A 102 -11.93 -3.03 -15.73
N LEU A 103 -11.12 -3.99 -16.17
CA LEU A 103 -10.34 -3.84 -17.40
C LEU A 103 -11.22 -3.82 -18.65
N GLU A 104 -12.25 -4.67 -18.71
CA GLU A 104 -13.24 -4.69 -19.78
C GLU A 104 -13.96 -3.33 -19.89
N GLU A 105 -14.36 -2.74 -18.77
CA GLU A 105 -14.96 -1.40 -18.73
C GLU A 105 -14.00 -0.33 -19.24
N GLN A 106 -12.70 -0.39 -18.89
CA GLN A 106 -11.70 0.54 -19.40
C GLN A 106 -11.49 0.38 -20.91
N VAL A 107 -11.41 -0.86 -21.41
CA VAL A 107 -11.31 -1.15 -22.84
C VAL A 107 -12.52 -0.60 -23.59
N ALA A 108 -13.73 -0.79 -23.05
CA ALA A 108 -14.96 -0.27 -23.66
C ALA A 108 -14.94 1.26 -23.78
N LYS A 109 -14.58 1.96 -22.69
CA LYS A 109 -14.45 3.43 -22.67
C LYS A 109 -13.42 3.94 -23.69
N LEU A 110 -12.28 3.25 -23.79
CA LEU A 110 -11.23 3.62 -24.76
C LEU A 110 -11.69 3.40 -26.20
N ARG A 111 -12.40 2.30 -26.49
CA ARG A 111 -12.97 2.04 -27.82
C ARG A 111 -14.00 3.10 -28.21
N GLU A 112 -14.86 3.52 -27.29
CA GLU A 112 -15.82 4.60 -27.55
C GLU A 112 -15.09 5.91 -27.89
N LYS A 113 -14.07 6.26 -27.11
CA LYS A 113 -13.25 7.45 -27.36
C LYS A 113 -12.52 7.36 -28.71
N GLU A 114 -11.96 6.20 -29.04
CA GLU A 114 -11.32 5.94 -30.31
C GLU A 114 -12.28 6.12 -31.50
N MET A 115 -13.50 5.57 -31.41
CA MET A 115 -14.53 5.77 -32.44
C MET A 115 -14.91 7.24 -32.61
N LYS A 116 -15.12 7.95 -31.50
CA LYS A 116 -15.46 9.39 -31.53
C LYS A 116 -14.35 10.21 -32.21
N LEU A 117 -13.11 10.01 -31.79
CA LEU A 117 -11.96 10.71 -32.37
C LEU A 117 -11.74 10.36 -33.84
N ARG A 118 -11.93 9.10 -34.24
CA ARG A 118 -11.86 8.71 -35.66
C ARG A 118 -12.88 9.46 -36.50
N LYS A 119 -14.13 9.52 -36.03
CA LYS A 119 -15.21 10.24 -36.72
C LYS A 119 -14.88 11.73 -36.85
N GLU A 120 -14.45 12.38 -35.77
CA GLU A 120 -14.04 13.79 -35.79
C GLU A 120 -12.84 14.02 -36.74
N ASN A 121 -11.86 13.12 -36.75
CA ASN A 121 -10.71 13.22 -37.64
C ASN A 121 -11.10 13.08 -39.12
N GLU A 122 -12.02 12.17 -39.44
CA GLU A 122 -12.58 12.01 -40.78
C GLU A 122 -13.32 13.27 -41.23
N GLU A 123 -14.19 13.82 -40.39
CA GLU A 123 -14.90 15.08 -40.67
C GLU A 123 -13.93 16.25 -40.90
N LEU A 124 -12.84 16.35 -40.12
CA LEU A 124 -11.79 17.36 -40.33
C LEU A 124 -11.03 17.16 -41.63
N ARG A 125 -10.67 15.91 -41.98
CA ARG A 125 -10.00 15.59 -43.24
C ARG A 125 -10.84 15.98 -44.44
N GLU A 126 -12.14 15.71 -44.41
CA GLU A 126 -13.06 16.14 -45.47
C GLU A 126 -13.15 17.66 -45.57
N LYS A 127 -13.22 18.38 -44.43
CA LYS A 127 -13.16 19.86 -44.43
C LYS A 127 -11.85 20.39 -45.02
N CYS A 128 -10.71 19.78 -44.72
CA CYS A 128 -9.41 20.19 -45.28
C CYS A 128 -9.31 19.92 -46.78
N LYS A 129 -9.86 18.80 -47.28
CA LYS A 129 -9.93 18.53 -48.73
C LYS A 129 -10.76 19.56 -49.48
N ASN A 130 -11.79 20.10 -48.82
CA ASN A 130 -12.70 21.09 -49.39
C ASN A 130 -12.17 22.53 -49.28
N GLN A 131 -10.98 22.75 -48.70
CA GLN A 131 -10.29 24.04 -48.72
C GLN A 131 -9.38 24.16 -49.95
N PRO A 132 -9.31 25.35 -50.60
CA PRO A 132 -8.38 25.58 -51.70
C PRO A 132 -6.93 25.42 -51.22
N PRO A 133 -6.00 24.93 -52.07
CA PRO A 133 -4.65 24.59 -51.65
C PRO A 133 -3.89 25.85 -51.21
N LEU A 134 -3.69 25.99 -49.90
CA LEU A 134 -2.64 26.84 -49.37
C LEU A 134 -1.30 26.12 -49.60
N SER A 135 -0.67 26.46 -50.73
CA SER A 135 0.77 26.34 -51.05
C SER A 135 1.57 25.18 -50.42
N ALA A 136 1.78 24.14 -51.24
CA ALA A 136 2.91 23.19 -51.33
C ALA A 136 3.42 22.41 -50.07
N PRO A 137 3.58 21.06 -50.14
CA PRO A 137 4.27 20.28 -49.12
C PRO A 137 5.78 20.20 -49.37
N LEU A 138 6.59 20.54 -48.37
CA LEU A 138 8.01 20.22 -48.31
C LEU A 138 8.19 18.73 -48.03
N THR A 139 8.65 17.98 -49.02
CA THR A 139 9.05 16.56 -48.89
C THR A 139 10.53 16.47 -48.53
N VAL A 140 10.87 15.89 -47.37
CA VAL A 140 12.20 15.36 -47.11
C VAL A 140 12.05 13.87 -46.80
N ARG A 141 12.63 13.04 -47.68
CA ARG A 141 12.73 11.59 -47.56
C ARG A 141 13.71 11.24 -46.43
N ALA A 142 13.36 10.23 -45.62
CA ALA A 142 14.31 9.54 -44.75
C ALA A 142 14.36 8.06 -45.16
N GLU A 143 15.58 7.56 -45.33
CA GLU A 143 15.90 6.16 -45.57
C GLU A 143 15.89 5.41 -44.22
N ASP A 144 15.31 4.21 -44.22
CA ASP A 144 15.06 3.29 -43.09
C ASP A 144 16.34 2.50 -42.75
N GLU A 145 16.62 2.14 -41.48
CA GLU A 145 17.23 0.87 -40.99
C GLU A 145 17.44 0.86 -39.43
N ASN A 146 17.01 -0.23 -38.78
CA ASN A 146 16.96 -0.57 -37.34
C ASN A 146 17.03 -2.11 -37.30
N PRO A 147 17.75 -2.74 -36.35
CA PRO A 147 17.01 -3.48 -35.31
C PRO A 147 17.71 -3.66 -33.94
N ASP A 148 16.86 -3.92 -32.95
CA ASP A 148 17.03 -4.76 -31.75
C ASP A 148 17.73 -4.25 -30.48
N ARG A 149 16.92 -4.03 -29.42
CA ARG A 149 17.28 -4.42 -28.04
C ARG A 149 16.06 -4.76 -27.17
N ASN A 150 15.89 -6.07 -26.98
CA ASN A 150 15.15 -6.73 -25.90
C ASN A 150 15.73 -6.36 -24.53
N ILE A 151 14.96 -5.74 -23.62
CA ILE A 151 15.31 -5.71 -22.18
C ILE A 151 14.05 -5.74 -21.31
N ASN A 152 13.82 -6.89 -20.67
CA ASN A 152 13.04 -7.01 -19.44
C ASN A 152 13.75 -6.23 -18.32
N THR A 153 13.09 -5.28 -17.64
CA THR A 153 13.60 -4.81 -16.35
C THR A 153 12.51 -4.43 -15.37
N THR A 154 12.65 -5.02 -14.20
CA THR A 154 12.04 -4.72 -12.91
C THR A 154 12.22 -3.27 -12.48
N ASN A 155 11.27 -2.80 -11.66
CA ASN A 155 11.34 -1.57 -10.86
C ASN A 155 12.76 -1.27 -10.35
N ASP A 156 13.26 -0.09 -10.70
CA ASP A 156 13.95 0.79 -9.75
C ASP A 156 13.86 2.25 -10.22
N ASN A 157 13.72 3.11 -9.23
CA ASN A 157 13.55 4.55 -9.24
C ASN A 157 14.65 5.29 -10.06
N MET A 158 14.27 6.06 -11.09
CA MET A 158 15.13 7.07 -11.73
C MET A 158 14.34 8.32 -12.13
N ASP A 159 14.87 9.47 -11.73
CA ASP A 159 14.40 10.80 -12.09
C ASP A 159 14.62 11.11 -13.59
N VAL A 160 13.59 11.74 -14.17
CA VAL A 160 13.48 12.61 -15.36
C VAL A 160 14.59 12.66 -16.42
N GLU A 161 14.17 12.46 -17.67
CA GLU A 161 14.40 13.39 -18.79
C GLU A 161 13.24 13.23 -19.81
N THR A 162 12.34 14.23 -19.90
CA THR A 162 11.28 14.23 -20.92
C THR A 162 11.76 14.96 -22.16
N GLU A 163 12.44 14.27 -23.07
CA GLU A 163 12.56 14.80 -24.43
C GLU A 163 11.22 14.58 -25.16
N LEU A 164 10.50 15.69 -25.35
CA LEU A 164 9.27 15.74 -26.13
C LEU A 164 9.61 15.54 -27.62
N PHE A 165 9.44 14.32 -28.12
CA PHE A 165 9.62 14.02 -29.54
C PHE A 165 8.27 14.02 -30.28
N ILE A 166 8.05 15.04 -31.11
CA ILE A 166 6.87 15.15 -31.99
C ILE A 166 7.26 14.58 -33.36
N GLY A 167 7.11 13.26 -33.56
CA GLY A 167 7.41 12.58 -34.84
C GLY A 167 7.19 11.05 -34.83
N LEU A 168 6.95 10.45 -36.01
CA LEU A 168 6.59 9.03 -36.19
C LEU A 168 7.77 8.06 -35.94
N PRO A 169 7.62 6.97 -35.14
CA PRO A 169 8.69 6.01 -34.84
C PRO A 169 9.00 5.05 -36.01
N GLY A 170 10.29 4.73 -36.19
CA GLY A 170 10.88 4.01 -37.31
C GLY A 170 10.38 2.58 -37.55
N ARG A 171 10.34 2.24 -38.84
CA ARG A 171 10.17 0.90 -39.44
C ARG A 171 11.58 0.34 -39.68
N SER A 172 11.75 -0.96 -39.93
CA SER A 172 12.92 -1.54 -40.64
C SER A 172 12.71 -2.99 -41.02
N ARG A 173 13.29 -3.36 -42.16
CA ARG A 173 13.11 -4.62 -42.89
C ARG A 173 14.41 -5.43 -42.90
N SER A 174 14.22 -6.73 -42.87
CA SER A 174 15.10 -7.84 -43.25
C SER A 174 16.11 -7.60 -44.39
N SER A 175 17.37 -7.98 -44.15
CA SER A 175 18.30 -8.58 -45.11
C SER A 175 18.95 -9.78 -44.39
N GLY A 176 19.13 -10.98 -44.93
CA GLY A 176 19.40 -11.37 -46.30
C GLY A 176 20.87 -11.80 -46.43
N GLY A 177 21.31 -12.81 -45.66
CA GLY A 177 22.68 -13.35 -45.70
C GLY A 177 22.72 -14.74 -46.32
N ALA A 178 23.34 -14.84 -47.49
CA ALA A 178 23.83 -16.09 -48.06
C ALA A 178 25.33 -16.20 -47.75
N ALA A 179 25.75 -17.30 -47.13
CA ALA A 179 27.08 -17.89 -47.28
C ALA A 179 27.00 -19.36 -46.86
N GLU A 180 27.40 -20.20 -47.79
CA GLU A 180 27.59 -21.64 -47.68
C GLU A 180 28.62 -21.95 -46.59
N ASP A 181 28.41 -23.05 -45.84
CA ASP A 181 29.50 -24.00 -45.68
C ASP A 181 28.98 -25.41 -45.41
N SER A 182 29.70 -26.36 -46.00
CA SER A 182 29.32 -27.76 -46.20
C SER A 182 29.57 -28.60 -44.95
N GLN A 183 28.70 -29.56 -44.63
CA GLN A 183 29.17 -30.82 -44.04
C GLN A 183 28.14 -31.95 -44.26
N ALA A 184 28.68 -33.10 -44.67
CA ALA A 184 28.03 -34.24 -45.30
C ALA A 184 27.12 -35.10 -44.39
N MET A 185 26.19 -35.79 -45.07
CA MET A 185 25.50 -37.03 -44.65
C MET A 185 26.52 -38.11 -44.22
N PRO A 186 26.09 -39.16 -43.48
CA PRO A 186 25.52 -40.31 -44.18
C PRO A 186 24.30 -40.94 -43.50
N HIS A 187 23.44 -41.45 -44.38
CA HIS A 187 22.42 -42.44 -44.10
C HIS A 187 23.04 -43.80 -43.77
N SER A 188 22.37 -44.55 -42.90
CA SER A 188 22.02 -45.96 -43.14
C SER A 188 20.69 -46.22 -42.44
#